data_AF-A0A0Q9IES2-F1
#
_entry.id   AF-A0A0Q9IES2-F1
#
_cell.length_a   1.000
_cell.length_b   1.000
_cell.length_c   1.000
_cell.angle_alpha   90.00
_cell.angle_beta   90.00
_cell.angle_gamma   90.00
#
_symmetry.space_group_name_H-M   'P 1'
#
loop_
_entity.id
_entity.type
_entity.pdbx_description
1 polymer ?
#
loop_
_entity_poly.entity_id
_entity_poly.type
_entity_poly.pdbx_seq_one_letter_code
_entity_poly.pdbx_strand_id
1 'polypeptide(L)'
;MARFGIITAFALLAGPAFAAGEIPFEKAGGWDVERTANGAACLMSKSYKDADDDNAENALVFALVGDKAVMTFVYEHWTWDKDEKIRVPLVLDKVVAIPKSLWIGDGQTLTAELPESLVPGLLAAKIMVLKLDGADADFNLAGFPQAYESLRRCENTLKAAAPASAAASTHIVQAMTFPGDGDVPPRSTFSADTPKIVLGIQIRGLKPGDKLTATWVAEKTDASASNFEIVTSSIPLGASELVSASLTKPNAGWPPGRYRVDLRVNDGPVEFRHNFEIEGSK
;
A
#
# COMPACT_ATOMS: atom_id res chain seq x y z
N MET A 1 -52.34 -49.38 -1.50
CA MET A 1 -51.45 -49.00 -2.62
C MET A 1 -50.35 -48.12 -2.06
N ALA A 2 -49.14 -48.65 -2.00
CA ALA A 2 -47.95 -47.93 -1.56
C ALA A 2 -47.44 -47.02 -2.69
N ARG A 3 -47.04 -45.79 -2.36
CA ARG A 3 -46.15 -44.98 -3.20
C ARG A 3 -44.98 -44.52 -2.35
N PHE A 4 -43.83 -45.16 -2.64
CA PHE A 4 -42.50 -44.68 -2.30
C PHE A 4 -42.23 -43.37 -3.05
N GLY A 5 -41.47 -42.46 -2.43
CA GLY A 5 -41.05 -41.21 -3.05
C GLY A 5 -40.02 -40.45 -2.22
N ILE A 6 -38.81 -41.00 -2.17
CA ILE A 6 -37.49 -40.33 -2.09
C ILE A 6 -37.41 -39.09 -1.18
N ILE A 7 -36.87 -39.29 0.03
CA ILE A 7 -36.28 -38.23 0.85
C ILE A 7 -34.91 -37.90 0.23
N THR A 8 -34.85 -36.86 -0.59
CA THR A 8 -33.57 -36.28 -1.00
C THR A 8 -33.03 -35.48 0.18
N ALA A 9 -32.12 -36.08 0.95
CA ALA A 9 -31.33 -35.37 1.93
C ALA A 9 -30.35 -34.44 1.20
N PHE A 10 -30.74 -33.18 1.01
CA PHE A 10 -29.79 -32.11 0.77
C PHE A 10 -29.04 -31.88 2.09
N ALA A 11 -27.90 -32.55 2.25
CA ALA A 11 -26.90 -32.17 3.24
C ALA A 11 -26.30 -30.83 2.78
N LEU A 12 -26.95 -29.73 3.18
CA LEU A 12 -26.30 -28.43 3.24
C LEU A 12 -25.22 -28.54 4.32
N LEU A 13 -23.99 -28.77 3.88
CA LEU A 13 -22.79 -28.47 4.65
C LEU A 13 -22.77 -26.95 4.88
N ALA A 14 -23.51 -26.50 5.88
CA ALA A 14 -23.28 -25.21 6.51
C ALA A 14 -21.99 -25.34 7.33
N GLY A 15 -20.86 -25.16 6.65
CA GLY A 15 -19.64 -24.78 7.33
C GLY A 15 -19.83 -23.40 7.97
N PRO A 16 -19.06 -23.07 9.00
CA PRO A 16 -19.16 -21.79 9.66
C PRO A 16 -18.85 -20.69 8.66
N ALA A 17 -19.76 -19.72 8.56
CA ALA A 17 -19.61 -18.56 7.72
C ALA A 17 -18.54 -17.64 8.33
N PHE A 18 -17.27 -17.90 8.04
CA PHE A 18 -16.25 -16.86 8.09
C PHE A 18 -16.57 -15.86 6.96
N ALA A 19 -16.90 -14.63 7.38
CA ALA A 19 -17.15 -13.42 6.61
C ALA A 19 -17.67 -13.59 5.16
N ALA A 20 -18.98 -13.40 4.97
CA ALA A 20 -19.56 -13.12 3.66
C ALA A 20 -18.87 -11.91 3.03
N GLY A 21 -17.87 -12.15 2.17
CA GLY A 21 -17.09 -11.10 1.52
C GLY A 21 -15.71 -11.54 1.08
N GLU A 22 -15.07 -12.50 1.74
CA GLU A 22 -13.73 -12.95 1.39
C GLU A 22 -13.70 -13.68 0.03
N ILE A 23 -12.59 -13.54 -0.69
CA ILE A 23 -12.42 -14.08 -2.05
C ILE A 23 -11.49 -15.30 -1.96
N PRO A 24 -11.98 -16.53 -2.19
CA PRO A 24 -11.16 -17.72 -2.10
C PRO A 24 -9.95 -17.68 -3.04
N PHE A 25 -8.77 -18.05 -2.54
CA PHE A 25 -7.55 -18.18 -3.33
C PHE A 25 -7.16 -19.65 -3.53
N GLU A 26 -6.93 -20.40 -2.45
CA GLU A 26 -6.75 -21.87 -2.50
C GLU A 26 -6.92 -22.51 -1.11
N LYS A 27 -6.89 -23.84 -1.05
CA LYS A 27 -6.73 -24.60 0.20
C LYS A 27 -5.35 -25.25 0.26
N ALA A 28 -4.65 -25.13 1.38
CA ALA A 28 -3.32 -25.70 1.58
C ALA A 28 -3.14 -26.23 3.00
N GLY A 29 -2.70 -27.49 3.14
CA GLY A 29 -2.46 -28.08 4.47
C GLY A 29 -3.70 -28.19 5.37
N GLY A 30 -4.91 -28.12 4.82
CA GLY A 30 -6.15 -28.06 5.61
C GLY A 30 -6.50 -26.66 6.13
N TRP A 31 -5.84 -25.63 5.60
CA TRP A 31 -6.19 -24.21 5.79
C TRP A 31 -6.85 -23.67 4.53
N ASP A 32 -7.73 -22.70 4.71
CA ASP A 32 -8.24 -21.83 3.68
C ASP A 32 -7.30 -20.63 3.53
N VAL A 33 -6.99 -20.26 2.29
CA VAL A 33 -6.23 -19.05 1.96
C VAL A 33 -7.11 -18.19 1.09
N GLU A 34 -7.32 -16.96 1.52
CA GLU A 34 -8.35 -16.07 1.00
C GLU A 34 -7.82 -14.65 0.89
N ARG A 35 -8.43 -13.86 0.01
CA ARG A 35 -8.23 -12.40 -0.01
C ARG A 35 -9.33 -11.75 0.80
N THR A 36 -8.99 -10.66 1.48
CA THR A 36 -9.97 -9.79 2.15
C THR A 36 -11.04 -9.34 1.15
N ALA A 37 -12.21 -8.95 1.63
CA ALA A 37 -13.34 -8.62 0.75
C ALA A 37 -13.09 -7.50 -0.27
N ASN A 38 -12.20 -6.56 0.06
CA ASN A 38 -11.74 -5.52 -0.85
C ASN A 38 -10.61 -5.96 -1.81
N GLY A 39 -10.16 -7.21 -1.72
CA GLY A 39 -9.07 -7.79 -2.51
C GLY A 39 -7.68 -7.25 -2.18
N ALA A 40 -7.51 -6.47 -1.11
CA ALA A 40 -6.29 -5.71 -0.84
C ALA A 40 -5.24 -6.46 -0.01
N ALA A 41 -5.64 -7.49 0.73
CA ALA A 41 -4.74 -8.31 1.56
C ALA A 41 -5.10 -9.79 1.43
N CYS A 42 -4.18 -10.65 1.85
CA CYS A 42 -4.41 -12.09 1.97
C CYS A 42 -4.39 -12.50 3.44
N LEU A 43 -5.18 -13.50 3.77
CA LEU A 43 -5.21 -14.16 5.07
C LEU A 43 -5.27 -15.67 4.87
N MET A 44 -4.89 -16.40 5.90
CA MET A 44 -5.11 -17.83 5.98
C MET A 44 -5.89 -18.15 7.25
N SER A 45 -6.86 -19.04 7.13
CA SER A 45 -7.74 -19.43 8.22
C SER A 45 -7.84 -20.95 8.32
N LYS A 46 -8.07 -21.45 9.52
CA LYS A 46 -8.41 -22.85 9.74
C LYS A 46 -9.40 -22.93 10.87
N SER A 47 -10.50 -23.62 10.61
CA SER A 47 -11.49 -23.98 11.61
C SER A 47 -11.50 -25.49 11.84
N TYR A 48 -11.79 -25.89 13.07
CA TYR A 48 -11.95 -27.29 13.44
C TYR A 48 -12.86 -27.40 14.66
N LYS A 49 -13.43 -28.58 14.85
CA LYS A 49 -14.17 -28.93 16.07
C LYS A 49 -13.26 -29.73 16.97
N ASP A 50 -13.20 -29.35 18.24
CA ASP A 50 -12.42 -30.06 19.23
C ASP A 50 -13.25 -31.18 19.87
N ALA A 51 -12.99 -32.42 19.46
CA ALA A 51 -13.73 -33.57 19.95
C ALA A 51 -13.50 -33.84 21.45
N ASP A 52 -12.41 -33.31 22.03
CA ASP A 52 -12.09 -33.45 23.45
C ASP A 52 -12.79 -32.37 24.31
N ASP A 53 -13.49 -31.43 23.68
CA ASP A 53 -14.22 -30.32 24.30
C ASP A 53 -15.62 -30.16 23.68
N ASP A 54 -16.46 -31.20 23.77
CA ASP A 54 -17.85 -31.21 23.29
C ASP A 54 -18.06 -30.81 21.81
N ASN A 55 -17.03 -30.95 20.98
CA ASN A 55 -16.97 -30.46 19.59
C ASN A 55 -17.02 -28.94 19.46
N ALA A 56 -16.53 -28.22 20.47
CA ALA A 56 -16.43 -26.77 20.47
C ALA A 56 -15.69 -26.29 19.22
N GLU A 57 -16.26 -25.26 18.60
CA GLU A 57 -15.69 -24.70 17.38
C GLU A 57 -14.50 -23.79 17.69
N ASN A 58 -13.39 -24.09 17.03
CA ASN A 58 -12.15 -23.35 17.10
C ASN A 58 -11.80 -22.80 15.73
N ALA A 59 -11.24 -21.60 15.68
CA ALA A 59 -10.62 -21.09 14.48
C ALA A 59 -9.36 -20.27 14.77
N LEU A 60 -8.46 -20.29 13.80
CA LEU A 60 -7.26 -19.48 13.79
C LEU A 60 -7.17 -18.75 12.46
N VAL A 61 -7.06 -17.43 12.51
CA VAL A 61 -6.82 -16.56 11.36
C VAL A 61 -5.43 -15.94 11.50
N PHE A 62 -4.66 -15.98 10.42
CA PHE A 62 -3.31 -15.43 10.34
C PHE A 62 -3.18 -14.55 9.09
N ALA A 63 -2.56 -13.39 9.25
CA ALA A 63 -2.19 -12.51 8.15
C ALA A 63 -0.86 -11.82 8.43
N LEU A 64 -0.17 -11.39 7.38
CA LEU A 64 0.98 -10.48 7.51
C LEU A 64 0.54 -9.05 7.17
N VAL A 65 0.89 -8.10 8.02
CA VAL A 65 0.59 -6.68 7.83
C VAL A 65 1.87 -5.89 8.10
N GLY A 66 2.54 -5.45 7.03
CA GLY A 66 3.85 -4.80 7.15
C GLY A 66 4.89 -5.74 7.73
N ASP A 67 5.48 -5.37 8.87
CA ASP A 67 6.47 -6.15 9.64
C ASP A 67 5.84 -6.94 10.81
N LYS A 68 4.49 -7.07 10.80
CA LYS A 68 3.73 -7.74 11.85
C LYS A 68 3.03 -8.98 11.32
N ALA A 69 2.97 -10.01 12.17
CA ALA A 69 2.05 -11.11 12.06
C ALA A 69 0.80 -10.79 12.89
N VAL A 70 -0.35 -10.69 12.25
CA VAL A 70 -1.65 -10.55 12.93
C VAL A 70 -2.23 -11.93 13.12
N MET A 71 -2.59 -12.26 14.36
CA MET A 71 -3.19 -13.54 14.70
C MET A 71 -4.49 -13.31 15.45
N THR A 72 -5.55 -13.99 15.02
CA THR A 72 -6.85 -13.99 15.68
C THR A 72 -7.25 -15.42 16.01
N PHE A 73 -7.48 -15.68 17.29
CA PHE A 73 -8.12 -16.88 17.76
C PHE A 73 -9.61 -16.66 17.90
N VAL A 74 -10.38 -17.68 17.55
CA VAL A 74 -11.82 -17.74 17.75
C VAL A 74 -12.11 -19.03 18.49
N TYR A 75 -12.88 -18.94 19.57
CA TYR A 75 -13.33 -20.10 20.32
C TYR A 75 -14.76 -19.90 20.80
N GLU A 76 -15.58 -20.92 20.58
CA GLU A 76 -17.03 -20.87 20.76
C GLU A 76 -17.48 -20.45 22.17
N HIS A 77 -16.75 -20.84 23.22
CA HIS A 77 -17.16 -20.58 24.60
C HIS A 77 -16.53 -19.33 25.22
N TRP A 78 -15.76 -18.55 24.46
CA TRP A 78 -15.22 -17.28 24.95
C TRP A 78 -16.25 -16.14 24.93
N THR A 79 -16.15 -15.27 25.93
CA THR A 79 -16.99 -14.08 26.10
C THR A 79 -16.16 -12.91 26.65
N TRP A 80 -15.19 -12.44 25.86
CA TRP A 80 -14.34 -11.30 26.20
C TRP A 80 -15.11 -9.98 26.13
N ASP A 81 -14.77 -9.05 27.04
CA ASP A 81 -15.23 -7.68 26.91
C ASP A 81 -14.62 -7.03 25.67
N LYS A 82 -15.34 -6.06 25.09
CA LYS A 82 -14.83 -5.33 23.93
C LYS A 82 -13.54 -4.58 24.28
N ASP A 83 -12.51 -4.76 23.46
CA ASP A 83 -11.18 -4.15 23.61
C ASP A 83 -10.45 -4.57 24.90
N GLU A 84 -10.84 -5.69 25.52
CA GLU A 84 -10.23 -6.21 26.74
C GLU A 84 -8.76 -6.58 26.49
N LYS A 85 -7.84 -6.09 27.32
CA LYS A 85 -6.39 -6.30 27.12
C LYS A 85 -5.85 -7.31 28.11
N ILE A 86 -5.33 -8.42 27.60
CA ILE A 86 -4.64 -9.43 28.42
C ILE A 86 -3.17 -9.55 28.00
N ARG A 87 -2.30 -9.91 28.95
CA ARG A 87 -0.88 -10.17 28.69
C ARG A 87 -0.51 -11.55 29.18
N VAL A 88 -0.29 -12.46 28.22
CA VAL A 88 -0.07 -13.87 28.51
C VAL A 88 1.16 -14.41 27.78
N PRO A 89 1.82 -15.45 28.32
CA PRO A 89 2.83 -16.18 27.58
C PRO A 89 2.24 -16.83 26.32
N LEU A 90 2.91 -16.61 25.19
CA LEU A 90 2.72 -17.36 23.95
C LEU A 90 3.80 -18.44 23.87
N VAL A 91 3.37 -19.69 23.80
CA VAL A 91 4.25 -20.87 23.75
C VAL A 91 4.06 -21.58 22.41
N LEU A 92 5.16 -21.95 21.78
CA LEU A 92 5.19 -22.78 20.58
C LEU A 92 5.74 -24.15 20.95
N ASP A 93 4.91 -25.18 20.86
CA ASP A 93 5.09 -26.50 21.45
C ASP A 93 5.47 -26.41 22.95
N LYS A 94 6.77 -26.38 23.27
CA LYS A 94 7.30 -26.29 24.64
C LYS A 94 8.20 -25.07 24.87
N VAL A 95 8.37 -24.23 23.86
CA VAL A 95 9.25 -23.07 23.89
C VAL A 95 8.42 -21.81 24.11
N VAL A 96 8.71 -21.06 25.17
CA VAL A 96 8.11 -19.74 25.39
C VAL A 96 8.63 -18.81 24.30
N ALA A 97 7.81 -18.55 23.29
CA ALA A 97 8.16 -17.71 22.15
C ALA A 97 8.07 -16.23 22.51
N ILE A 98 7.02 -15.84 23.24
CA ILE A 98 6.86 -14.48 23.75
C ILE A 98 6.35 -14.56 25.20
N PRO A 99 7.13 -14.16 26.21
CA PRO A 99 6.76 -14.34 27.62
C PRO A 99 5.57 -13.47 28.06
N LYS A 100 5.31 -12.35 27.37
CA LYS A 100 4.22 -11.40 27.68
C LYS A 100 3.63 -10.83 26.39
N SER A 101 2.98 -11.67 25.60
CA SER A 101 2.26 -11.24 24.40
C SER A 101 0.98 -10.48 24.78
N LEU A 102 0.70 -9.35 24.11
CA LEU A 102 -0.50 -8.55 24.33
C LEU A 102 -1.60 -9.02 23.37
N TRP A 103 -2.76 -9.35 23.92
CA TRP A 103 -3.95 -9.75 23.16
C TRP A 103 -5.11 -8.83 23.49
N ILE A 104 -5.97 -8.61 22.49
CA ILE A 104 -7.18 -7.81 22.59
C ILE A 104 -8.39 -8.74 22.38
N GLY A 105 -9.25 -8.81 23.39
CA GLY A 105 -10.51 -9.53 23.37
C GLY A 105 -11.65 -8.72 22.76
N ASP A 106 -12.51 -9.40 22.01
CA ASP A 106 -13.81 -8.88 21.57
C ASP A 106 -14.74 -10.09 21.32
N GLY A 107 -15.68 -10.34 22.24
CA GLY A 107 -16.61 -11.45 22.16
C GLY A 107 -15.90 -12.81 22.18
N GLN A 108 -16.03 -13.58 21.10
CA GLN A 108 -15.42 -14.92 20.99
C GLN A 108 -13.97 -14.88 20.48
N THR A 109 -13.37 -13.70 20.33
CA THR A 109 -12.07 -13.55 19.67
C THR A 109 -10.99 -12.98 20.59
N LEU A 110 -9.75 -13.44 20.37
CA LEU A 110 -8.54 -12.80 20.87
C LEU A 110 -7.63 -12.48 19.68
N THR A 111 -7.24 -11.22 19.54
CA THR A 111 -6.36 -10.77 18.45
C THR A 111 -5.06 -10.17 18.99
N ALA A 112 -3.93 -10.47 18.33
CA ALA A 112 -2.64 -9.87 18.62
C ALA A 112 -1.88 -9.46 17.36
N GLU A 113 -1.15 -8.36 17.47
CA GLU A 113 -0.05 -8.01 16.57
C GLU A 113 1.26 -8.54 17.16
N LEU A 114 1.87 -9.47 16.45
CA LEU A 114 3.09 -10.17 16.86
C LEU A 114 4.24 -9.81 15.92
N PRO A 115 5.50 -9.86 16.39
CA PRO A 115 6.64 -9.59 15.51
C PRO A 115 6.76 -10.66 14.42
N GLU A 116 7.06 -10.27 13.18
CA GLU A 116 7.30 -11.21 12.07
C GLU A 116 8.41 -12.23 12.39
N SER A 117 9.35 -11.88 13.29
CA SER A 117 10.38 -12.82 13.77
C SER A 117 9.83 -14.08 14.47
N LEU A 118 8.53 -14.12 14.79
CA LEU A 118 7.85 -15.30 15.32
C LEU A 118 7.60 -16.37 14.25
N VAL A 119 7.50 -15.98 12.97
CA VAL A 119 7.10 -16.86 11.87
C VAL A 119 7.96 -18.12 11.74
N PRO A 120 9.31 -18.08 11.84
CA PRO A 120 10.12 -19.30 11.81
C PRO A 120 9.74 -20.30 12.92
N GLY A 121 9.32 -19.81 14.09
CA GLY A 121 8.81 -20.66 15.16
C GLY A 121 7.46 -21.28 14.80
N LEU A 122 6.53 -20.50 14.24
CA LEU A 122 5.22 -21.00 13.79
C LEU A 122 5.35 -22.06 12.69
N LEU A 123 6.31 -21.90 11.79
CA LEU A 123 6.60 -22.88 10.73
C LEU A 123 7.14 -24.21 11.27
N ALA A 124 7.78 -24.20 12.44
CA ALA A 124 8.33 -25.41 13.04
C ALA A 124 7.37 -26.09 14.03
N ALA A 125 6.47 -25.31 14.64
CA ALA A 125 5.62 -25.76 15.71
C ALA A 125 4.41 -26.58 15.22
N LYS A 126 3.94 -27.50 16.07
CA LYS A 126 2.70 -28.25 15.84
C LYS A 126 1.54 -27.68 16.62
N ILE A 127 1.82 -27.14 17.79
CA ILE A 127 0.84 -26.57 18.70
C ILE A 127 1.33 -25.19 19.12
N MET A 128 0.39 -24.26 19.25
CA MET A 128 0.61 -22.97 19.84
C MET A 128 -0.33 -22.80 21.01
N VAL A 129 0.18 -22.26 22.11
CA VAL A 129 -0.55 -22.19 23.37
C VAL A 129 -0.54 -20.77 23.91
N LEU A 130 -1.72 -20.27 24.26
CA LEU A 130 -1.85 -19.12 25.14
C LEU A 130 -2.03 -19.58 26.58
N LYS A 131 -1.09 -19.17 27.45
CA LYS A 131 -1.17 -19.44 28.89
C LYS A 131 -2.11 -18.44 29.56
N LEU A 132 -3.41 -18.68 29.46
CA LEU A 132 -4.44 -17.83 30.09
C LEU A 132 -4.53 -18.12 31.59
N ASP A 133 -5.12 -17.19 32.34
CA ASP A 133 -5.44 -17.41 33.75
C ASP A 133 -6.64 -18.37 33.85
N GLY A 134 -6.37 -19.63 34.20
CA GLY A 134 -7.39 -20.66 34.43
C GLY A 134 -7.17 -21.90 33.57
N ALA A 135 -7.29 -21.77 32.25
CA ALA A 135 -7.07 -22.86 31.30
C ALA A 135 -6.24 -22.39 30.12
N ASP A 136 -5.27 -23.20 29.71
CA ASP A 136 -4.48 -22.94 28.51
C ASP A 136 -5.38 -23.05 27.27
N ALA A 137 -5.15 -22.18 26.29
CA ALA A 137 -5.80 -22.26 25.00
C ALA A 137 -4.81 -22.79 23.96
N ASP A 138 -5.05 -24.02 23.51
CA ASP A 138 -4.19 -24.76 22.59
C ASP A 138 -4.74 -24.72 21.16
N PHE A 139 -3.89 -24.35 20.21
CA PHE A 139 -4.25 -24.24 18.79
C PHE A 139 -3.37 -25.14 17.92
N ASN A 140 -4.02 -25.93 17.07
CA ASN A 140 -3.35 -26.89 16.19
C ASN A 140 -2.81 -26.22 14.91
N LEU A 141 -1.48 -26.15 14.81
CA LEU A 141 -0.74 -25.59 13.68
C LEU A 141 -0.44 -26.61 12.56
N ALA A 142 -1.02 -27.82 12.59
CA ALA A 142 -0.85 -28.77 11.50
C ALA A 142 -1.25 -28.15 10.16
N GLY A 143 -0.35 -28.25 9.17
CA GLY A 143 -0.53 -27.67 7.85
C GLY A 143 -0.12 -26.20 7.71
N PHE A 144 0.28 -25.53 8.80
CA PHE A 144 0.66 -24.13 8.78
C PHE A 144 1.80 -23.82 7.78
N PRO A 145 2.87 -24.63 7.63
CA PRO A 145 3.91 -24.34 6.64
C PRO A 145 3.39 -24.29 5.20
N GLN A 146 2.55 -25.25 4.80
CA GLN A 146 1.97 -25.31 3.46
C GLN A 146 1.03 -24.12 3.21
N ALA A 147 0.24 -23.76 4.22
CA ALA A 147 -0.66 -22.63 4.16
C ALA A 147 0.08 -21.29 4.16
N TYR A 148 1.19 -21.16 4.89
CA TYR A 148 2.04 -19.98 4.87
C TYR A 148 2.70 -19.79 3.49
N GLU A 149 3.23 -20.86 2.88
CA GLU A 149 3.74 -20.79 1.51
C GLU A 149 2.66 -20.32 0.52
N SER A 150 1.43 -20.78 0.69
CA SER A 150 0.28 -20.36 -0.08
C SER A 150 -0.11 -18.90 0.14
N LEU A 151 -0.14 -18.45 1.40
CA LEU A 151 -0.35 -17.06 1.77
C LEU A 151 0.68 -16.15 1.08
N ARG A 152 1.96 -16.53 1.11
CA ARG A 152 3.03 -15.78 0.41
C ARG A 152 2.81 -15.75 -1.10
N ARG A 153 2.30 -16.83 -1.71
CA ARG A 153 1.91 -16.79 -3.13
C ARG A 153 0.76 -15.84 -3.36
N CYS A 154 -0.29 -15.87 -2.53
CA CYS A 154 -1.41 -14.95 -2.61
C CYS A 154 -0.93 -13.48 -2.57
N GLU A 155 -0.11 -13.12 -1.58
CA GLU A 155 0.46 -11.77 -1.45
C GLU A 155 1.32 -11.39 -2.66
N ASN A 156 2.12 -12.32 -3.17
CA ASN A 156 2.90 -12.09 -4.39
C ASN A 156 2.01 -11.88 -5.61
N THR A 157 0.86 -12.56 -5.73
CA THR A 157 -0.11 -12.27 -6.79
C THR A 157 -0.73 -10.89 -6.64
N LEU A 158 -1.04 -10.44 -5.42
CA LEU A 158 -1.53 -9.08 -5.18
C LEU A 158 -0.46 -8.04 -5.51
N LYS A 159 0.80 -8.29 -5.16
CA LYS A 159 1.93 -7.42 -5.52
C LYS A 159 2.19 -7.37 -7.02
N ALA A 160 1.99 -8.48 -7.73
CA ALA A 160 2.16 -8.57 -9.17
C ALA A 160 0.95 -8.04 -9.95
N ALA A 161 -0.26 -8.14 -9.39
CA ALA A 161 -1.52 -7.66 -9.97
C ALA A 161 -1.87 -6.22 -9.59
N ALA A 162 -1.31 -5.70 -8.49
CA ALA A 162 -1.18 -4.27 -8.31
C ALA A 162 -0.52 -3.75 -9.59
N PRO A 163 -1.04 -2.68 -10.23
CA PRO A 163 -0.35 -2.08 -11.35
C PRO A 163 1.07 -1.90 -10.85
N ALA A 164 2.03 -2.51 -11.54
CA ALA A 164 3.42 -2.47 -11.12
C ALA A 164 3.66 -1.03 -10.70
N SER A 165 3.86 -0.81 -9.39
CA SER A 165 4.45 0.44 -8.97
C SER A 165 5.84 0.31 -9.55
N ALA A 166 5.96 0.71 -10.82
CA ALA A 166 7.18 0.73 -11.58
C ALA A 166 8.11 1.49 -10.69
N ALA A 167 9.05 0.78 -10.04
CA ALA A 167 9.89 1.25 -8.95
C ALA A 167 10.03 2.78 -9.00
N ALA A 168 9.14 3.50 -8.24
CA ALA A 168 8.63 4.82 -8.59
C ALA A 168 9.56 5.54 -9.58
N SER A 169 9.28 5.43 -10.89
CA SER A 169 10.13 6.11 -11.87
C SER A 169 10.10 7.59 -11.51
N THR A 170 11.27 8.20 -11.49
CA THR A 170 11.41 9.63 -11.25
C THR A 170 10.47 10.36 -12.19
N HIS A 171 9.50 11.09 -11.63
CA HIS A 171 8.46 11.77 -12.40
C HIS A 171 8.11 13.10 -11.76
N ILE A 172 7.63 14.01 -12.60
CA ILE A 172 7.20 15.34 -12.18
C ILE A 172 5.77 15.24 -11.64
N VAL A 173 5.57 15.72 -10.41
CA VAL A 173 4.26 15.76 -9.74
C VAL A 173 3.50 17.02 -10.11
N GLN A 174 4.18 18.17 -10.05
CA GLN A 174 3.61 19.47 -10.41
C GLN A 174 4.71 20.48 -10.71
N ALA A 175 4.36 21.51 -11.48
CA ALA A 175 5.20 22.67 -11.72
C ALA A 175 4.38 23.96 -11.65
N MET A 176 4.96 25.02 -11.11
CA MET A 176 4.32 26.32 -10.96
C MET A 176 5.29 27.45 -11.25
N THR A 177 4.82 28.52 -11.88
CA THR A 177 5.63 29.70 -12.17
C THR A 177 5.42 30.80 -11.13
N PHE A 178 6.50 31.51 -10.82
CA PHE A 178 6.55 32.57 -9.81
C PHE A 178 7.31 33.77 -10.39
N PRO A 179 6.89 35.01 -10.08
CA PRO A 179 7.68 36.17 -10.44
C PRO A 179 8.81 36.38 -9.42
N GLY A 180 9.95 36.92 -9.88
CA GLY A 180 11.09 37.21 -9.02
C GLY A 180 11.78 35.92 -8.54
N ASP A 181 11.97 35.80 -7.22
CA ASP A 181 12.70 34.68 -6.61
C ASP A 181 11.81 33.59 -6.00
N GLY A 182 10.48 33.71 -6.10
CA GLY A 182 9.55 32.68 -5.62
C GLY A 182 8.91 32.96 -4.25
N ASP A 183 9.17 34.10 -3.63
CA ASP A 183 8.64 34.48 -2.31
C ASP A 183 7.18 34.99 -2.33
N VAL A 184 6.51 34.86 -3.47
CA VAL A 184 5.11 35.29 -3.67
C VAL A 184 4.29 34.14 -4.24
N PRO A 185 2.95 34.18 -4.19
CA PRO A 185 2.12 33.12 -4.74
C PRO A 185 2.37 32.86 -6.24
N PRO A 186 2.16 31.62 -6.72
CA PRO A 186 2.37 31.27 -8.11
C PRO A 186 1.39 32.02 -9.02
N ARG A 187 1.84 32.33 -10.24
CA ARG A 187 1.06 33.02 -11.26
C ARG A 187 1.28 32.35 -12.62
N SER A 188 0.25 32.40 -13.47
CA SER A 188 0.33 31.96 -14.87
C SER A 188 0.36 33.14 -15.85
N THR A 189 0.20 34.37 -15.37
CA THR A 189 0.28 35.59 -16.18
C THR A 189 1.27 36.57 -15.58
N PHE A 190 2.05 37.22 -16.45
CA PHE A 190 3.15 38.11 -16.07
C PHE A 190 3.17 39.36 -16.95
N SER A 191 3.66 40.46 -16.39
CA SER A 191 3.92 41.67 -17.19
C SER A 191 5.17 41.50 -18.05
N ALA A 192 5.20 42.17 -19.20
CA ALA A 192 6.39 42.31 -20.06
C ALA A 192 7.64 42.82 -19.31
N ASP A 193 7.45 43.46 -18.15
CA ASP A 193 8.53 43.99 -17.32
C ASP A 193 8.99 43.12 -16.16
N THR A 194 8.35 41.96 -15.96
CA THR A 194 8.70 40.99 -14.91
C THR A 194 10.20 40.68 -14.93
N PRO A 195 10.99 41.00 -13.90
CA PRO A 195 12.46 40.87 -13.99
C PRO A 195 12.95 39.43 -14.21
N LYS A 196 12.24 38.45 -13.64
CA LYS A 196 12.61 37.04 -13.65
C LYS A 196 11.36 36.19 -13.44
N ILE A 197 11.29 35.05 -14.11
CA ILE A 197 10.27 34.03 -13.90
C ILE A 197 10.98 32.78 -13.42
N VAL A 198 10.57 32.28 -12.25
CA VAL A 198 11.03 31.01 -11.66
C VAL A 198 9.96 29.96 -11.89
N LEU A 199 10.38 28.76 -12.30
CA LEU A 199 9.57 27.56 -12.32
C LEU A 199 9.97 26.71 -11.11
N GLY A 200 9.08 26.57 -10.14
CA GLY A 200 9.22 25.60 -9.05
C GLY A 200 8.61 24.27 -9.45
N ILE A 201 9.33 23.18 -9.19
CA ILE A 201 9.01 21.83 -9.68
C ILE A 201 9.08 20.86 -8.52
N GLN A 202 8.01 20.07 -8.35
CA GLN A 202 7.99 18.96 -7.41
C GLN A 202 8.18 17.65 -8.16
N ILE A 203 9.17 16.88 -7.75
CA ILE A 203 9.55 15.58 -8.34
C ILE A 203 9.40 14.51 -7.28
N ARG A 204 8.98 13.30 -7.68
CA ARG A 204 8.98 12.13 -6.78
C ARG A 204 9.73 10.96 -7.40
N GLY A 205 10.25 10.10 -6.52
CA GLY A 205 10.94 8.88 -6.92
C GLY A 205 12.40 9.10 -7.35
N LEU A 206 13.02 10.21 -6.92
CA LEU A 206 14.40 10.58 -7.25
C LEU A 206 15.40 9.46 -6.94
N LYS A 207 16.32 9.23 -7.87
CA LYS A 207 17.43 8.28 -7.75
C LYS A 207 18.75 9.03 -7.91
N PRO A 208 19.83 8.59 -7.22
CA PRO A 208 21.15 9.17 -7.43
C PRO A 208 21.56 9.15 -8.90
N GLY A 209 21.91 10.32 -9.43
CA GLY A 209 22.32 10.49 -10.83
C GLY A 209 21.20 10.88 -11.80
N ASP A 210 19.96 11.00 -11.34
CA ASP A 210 18.88 11.53 -12.17
C ASP A 210 19.15 12.98 -12.59
N LYS A 211 18.56 13.37 -13.71
CA LYS A 211 18.62 14.72 -14.26
C LYS A 211 17.27 15.19 -14.75
N LEU A 212 17.03 16.49 -14.62
CA LEU A 212 15.90 17.19 -15.20
C LEU A 212 16.39 18.09 -16.33
N THR A 213 15.72 18.04 -17.47
CA THR A 213 15.91 18.99 -18.55
C THR A 213 14.68 19.91 -18.63
N ALA A 214 14.91 21.21 -18.56
CA ALA A 214 13.88 22.24 -18.70
C ALA A 214 14.15 23.08 -19.94
N THR A 215 13.21 23.04 -20.89
CA THR A 215 13.28 23.78 -22.15
C THR A 215 12.22 24.86 -22.17
N TRP A 216 12.66 26.12 -22.16
CA TRP A 216 11.80 27.30 -22.24
C TRP A 216 11.49 27.61 -23.70
N VAL A 217 10.21 27.77 -24.02
CA VAL A 217 9.73 27.93 -25.40
C VAL A 217 8.80 29.14 -25.49
N ALA A 218 9.08 30.02 -26.45
CA ALA A 218 8.11 31.00 -26.93
C ALA A 218 7.16 30.28 -27.89
N GLU A 219 6.01 29.82 -27.37
CA GLU A 219 5.05 29.03 -28.14
C GLU A 219 4.45 29.87 -29.27
N LYS A 220 3.96 31.06 -28.91
CA LYS A 220 3.40 32.02 -29.85
C LYS A 220 3.57 33.42 -29.29
N THR A 221 4.48 34.17 -29.89
CA THR A 221 4.75 35.58 -29.56
C THR A 221 4.84 36.38 -30.85
N ASP A 222 4.75 37.70 -30.74
CA ASP A 222 4.86 38.59 -31.90
C ASP A 222 6.32 38.85 -32.32
N ALA A 223 7.30 38.31 -31.58
CA ALA A 223 8.73 38.60 -31.78
C ALA A 223 9.56 37.40 -32.25
N SER A 224 8.99 36.19 -32.30
CA SER A 224 9.70 34.96 -32.66
C SER A 224 8.87 34.06 -33.56
N ALA A 225 9.52 33.09 -34.21
CA ALA A 225 8.79 31.98 -34.83
C ALA A 225 7.96 31.22 -33.78
N SER A 226 6.88 30.57 -34.22
CA SER A 226 6.09 29.70 -33.35
C SER A 226 6.93 28.53 -32.83
N ASN A 227 6.75 28.17 -31.55
CA ASN A 227 7.53 27.16 -30.84
C ASN A 227 9.05 27.43 -30.85
N PHE A 228 9.45 28.70 -30.80
CA PHE A 228 10.86 29.06 -30.74
C PHE A 228 11.46 28.67 -29.37
N GLU A 229 12.47 27.82 -29.39
CA GLU A 229 13.23 27.44 -28.19
C GLU A 229 14.09 28.62 -27.73
N ILE A 230 13.87 29.08 -26.50
CA ILE A 230 14.60 30.19 -25.90
C ILE A 230 15.90 29.68 -25.28
N VAL A 231 15.78 28.67 -24.41
CA VAL A 231 16.92 28.04 -23.75
C VAL A 231 16.55 26.66 -23.23
N THR A 232 17.52 25.74 -23.25
CA THR A 232 17.44 24.43 -22.60
C THR A 232 18.49 24.33 -21.51
N SER A 233 18.05 23.94 -20.30
CA SER A 233 18.92 23.74 -19.14
C SER A 233 18.86 22.29 -18.67
N SER A 234 20.02 21.69 -18.39
CA SER A 234 20.11 20.38 -17.73
C SER A 234 20.51 20.58 -16.27
N ILE A 235 19.70 20.05 -15.35
CA ILE A 235 19.79 20.24 -13.91
C ILE A 235 20.04 18.86 -13.28
N PRO A 236 21.22 18.62 -12.66
CA PRO A 236 21.44 17.39 -11.92
C PRO A 236 20.53 17.36 -10.68
N LEU A 237 19.81 16.25 -10.50
CA LEU A 237 18.89 16.09 -9.38
C LEU A 237 19.64 15.49 -8.18
N GLY A 238 19.61 16.21 -7.05
CA GLY A 238 20.14 15.76 -5.77
C GLY A 238 19.08 15.06 -4.93
N ALA A 239 19.25 15.09 -3.60
CA ALA A 239 18.27 14.50 -2.67
C ALA A 239 16.99 15.35 -2.48
N SER A 240 16.91 16.55 -3.08
CA SER A 240 15.75 17.45 -2.94
C SER A 240 14.69 17.14 -3.99
N GLU A 241 13.49 16.82 -3.52
CA GLU A 241 12.28 16.67 -4.36
C GLU A 241 11.72 18.00 -4.88
N LEU A 242 12.25 19.13 -4.40
CA LEU A 242 11.94 20.46 -4.90
C LEU A 242 13.13 21.00 -5.70
N VAL A 243 12.85 21.38 -6.94
CA VAL A 243 13.83 21.85 -7.93
C VAL A 243 13.30 23.13 -8.56
N SER A 244 14.20 24.02 -8.96
CA SER A 244 13.81 25.21 -9.69
C SER A 244 14.63 25.42 -10.97
N ALA A 245 13.97 25.98 -11.97
CA ALA A 245 14.59 26.57 -13.15
C ALA A 245 14.13 28.02 -13.24
N SER A 246 14.88 28.89 -13.92
CA SER A 246 14.44 30.28 -14.08
C SER A 246 14.93 30.89 -15.38
N LEU A 247 14.22 31.92 -15.81
CA LEU A 247 14.57 32.72 -16.98
C LEU A 247 14.46 34.20 -16.63
N THR A 248 15.51 34.96 -16.94
CA THR A 248 15.59 36.40 -16.69
C THR A 248 15.05 37.18 -17.88
N LYS A 249 14.48 38.35 -17.61
CA LYS A 249 13.93 39.25 -18.64
C LYS A 249 14.97 39.56 -19.72
N PRO A 250 14.61 39.43 -21.01
CA PRO A 250 15.43 39.93 -22.12
C PRO A 250 15.60 41.45 -22.06
N ASN A 251 16.64 41.99 -22.69
CA ASN A 251 16.91 43.44 -22.68
C ASN A 251 15.76 44.29 -23.23
N ALA A 252 15.01 43.78 -24.21
CA ALA A 252 13.87 44.45 -24.82
C ALA A 252 12.53 44.22 -24.05
N GLY A 253 12.58 43.57 -22.88
CA GLY A 253 11.39 43.07 -22.20
C GLY A 253 10.96 41.70 -22.72
N TRP A 254 9.96 41.12 -22.08
CA TRP A 254 9.34 39.89 -22.57
C TRP A 254 8.37 40.21 -23.72
N PRO A 255 8.52 39.58 -24.89
CA PRO A 255 7.49 39.65 -25.92
C PRO A 255 6.11 39.22 -25.37
N PRO A 256 5.04 39.98 -25.63
CA PRO A 256 3.71 39.53 -25.28
C PRO A 256 3.35 38.23 -26.00
N GLY A 257 2.64 37.34 -25.31
CA GLY A 257 2.19 36.08 -25.90
C GLY A 257 2.25 34.89 -24.96
N ARG A 258 2.17 33.69 -25.56
CA ARG A 258 2.12 32.42 -24.84
C ARG A 258 3.48 31.75 -24.83
N TYR A 259 3.80 31.24 -23.66
CA TYR A 259 5.05 30.56 -23.36
C TYR A 259 4.77 29.22 -22.71
N ARG A 260 5.76 28.34 -22.81
CA ARG A 260 5.73 27.09 -22.07
C ARG A 260 7.12 26.66 -21.63
N VAL A 261 7.15 25.77 -20.65
CA VAL A 261 8.34 25.01 -20.27
C VAL A 261 8.04 23.53 -20.48
N ASP A 262 8.82 22.91 -21.36
CA ASP A 262 8.80 21.46 -21.59
C ASP A 262 9.83 20.81 -20.64
N LEU A 263 9.36 19.89 -19.79
CA LEU A 263 10.17 19.22 -18.78
C LEU A 263 10.37 17.74 -19.11
N ARG A 264 11.60 17.27 -19.00
CA ARG A 264 12.02 15.88 -19.29
C ARG A 264 12.85 15.34 -18.15
N VAL A 265 12.65 14.09 -17.77
CA VAL A 265 13.52 13.37 -16.82
C VAL A 265 14.44 12.44 -17.60
N ASN A 266 15.73 12.41 -17.25
CA ASN A 266 16.73 11.47 -17.79
C ASN A 266 16.79 11.38 -19.34
N ASP A 267 16.69 12.52 -20.03
CA ASP A 267 16.59 12.65 -21.50
C ASP A 267 15.40 11.91 -22.16
N GLY A 268 14.49 11.35 -21.35
CA GLY A 268 13.24 10.72 -21.79
C GLY A 268 12.31 11.73 -22.48
N PRO A 269 11.12 11.31 -22.93
CA PRO A 269 10.17 12.22 -23.58
C PRO A 269 9.77 13.39 -22.67
N VAL A 270 9.12 14.42 -23.24
CA VAL A 270 8.51 15.48 -22.43
C VAL A 270 7.42 14.86 -21.56
N GLU A 271 7.65 14.85 -20.25
CA GLU A 271 6.74 14.28 -19.26
C GLU A 271 5.72 15.31 -18.78
N PHE A 272 6.13 16.58 -18.71
CA PHE A 272 5.30 17.66 -18.20
C PHE A 272 5.47 18.93 -19.03
N ARG A 273 4.36 19.63 -19.26
CA ARG A 273 4.33 20.92 -19.96
C ARG A 273 3.62 21.95 -19.09
N HIS A 274 4.36 22.97 -18.69
CA HIS A 274 3.80 24.09 -17.93
C HIS A 274 3.65 25.32 -18.83
N ASN A 275 2.46 25.90 -18.90
CA ASN A 275 2.18 27.06 -19.75
C ASN A 275 2.01 28.32 -18.91
N PHE A 276 2.45 29.46 -19.45
CA PHE A 276 2.23 30.78 -18.87
C PHE A 276 2.15 31.85 -19.98
N GLU A 277 1.67 33.03 -19.63
CA GLU A 277 1.46 34.13 -20.56
C GLU A 277 2.16 35.41 -20.11
N ILE A 278 2.64 36.16 -21.09
CA ILE A 278 3.11 37.54 -20.91
C ILE A 278 2.04 38.46 -21.48
N GLU A 279 1.50 39.33 -20.63
CA GLU A 279 0.54 40.34 -21.02
C GLU A 279 1.19 41.43 -21.88
N GLY A 280 0.45 41.89 -22.89
CA GLY A 280 0.82 43.08 -23.65
C GLY A 280 0.86 44.30 -22.73
N SER A 281 1.82 45.20 -22.95
CA SER A 281 1.81 46.52 -22.35
C SER A 281 0.50 47.23 -22.73
N LYS A 282 -0.31 47.58 -21.72
CA LYS A 282 -1.45 48.50 -21.89
C LYS A 282 -0.98 49.89 -22.24
#